data_AF-A0A2E5ZPC9-F1
#
_entry.id   AF-A0A2E5ZPC9-F1
#
_cell.length_a   1.000
_cell.length_b   1.000
_cell.length_c   1.000
_cell.angle_alpha   90.00
_cell.angle_beta   90.00
_cell.angle_gamma   90.00
#
_symmetry.space_group_name_H-M   'P 1'
#
loop_
_entity.id
_entity.type
_entity.pdbx_description
1 polymer ?
#
loop_
_entity_poly.entity_id
_entity_poly.type
_entity_poly.pdbx_seq_one_letter_code
_entity_poly.pdbx_strand_id
1 'polypeptide(L)'
;MHDKQEKLADNLRAAGKMVRQAQIQIHTAEATLKREIAIQKVIASEQRNLKSNAAQDRWADEQESVFNARIDLGVAKGNLEAARCEVMAVEAEFKIWQSKQADLRFERRVYGG
;
A
#
# COMPACT_ATOMS: atom_id res chain seq x y z
N MET A 1 10.96 -25.31 -18.76
CA MET A 1 11.46 -24.89 -17.42
C MET A 1 11.73 -23.40 -17.33
N HIS A 2 12.28 -22.76 -18.38
CA HIS A 2 12.59 -21.32 -18.39
C HIS A 2 11.38 -20.40 -18.17
N ASP A 3 10.27 -20.62 -18.89
CA ASP A 3 9.06 -19.79 -18.80
C ASP A 3 8.51 -19.57 -17.38
N LYS A 4 8.61 -20.58 -16.50
CA LYS A 4 8.03 -20.47 -15.15
C LYS A 4 8.91 -19.62 -14.21
N GLN A 5 10.23 -19.64 -14.40
CA GLN A 5 11.15 -18.82 -13.63
C GLN A 5 11.10 -17.36 -14.09
N GLU A 6 10.99 -17.15 -15.40
CA GLU A 6 10.86 -15.82 -15.99
C GLU A 6 9.55 -15.15 -15.57
N LYS A 7 8.42 -15.88 -15.65
CA LYS A 7 7.12 -15.41 -15.15
C LYS A 7 7.15 -15.05 -13.67
N LEU A 8 7.84 -15.82 -12.84
CA LEU A 8 7.95 -15.53 -11.41
C LEU A 8 8.77 -14.25 -11.14
N ALA A 9 9.87 -14.07 -11.87
CA ALA A 9 10.67 -12.85 -11.78
C ALA A 9 9.86 -11.62 -12.22
N ASP A 10 9.05 -11.75 -13.26
CA ASP A 10 8.16 -10.69 -13.73
C ASP A 10 7.05 -10.36 -12.74
N ASN A 11 6.41 -11.39 -12.16
CA ASN A 11 5.39 -11.21 -11.12
C ASN A 11 5.96 -10.50 -9.89
N LEU A 12 7.17 -10.86 -9.46
CA LEU A 12 7.84 -10.21 -8.33
C LEU A 12 8.16 -8.74 -8.62
N ARG A 13 8.64 -8.44 -9.83
CA ARG A 13 8.88 -7.03 -10.26
C ARG A 13 7.59 -6.24 -10.33
N ALA A 14 6.50 -6.85 -10.80
CA ALA A 14 5.19 -6.21 -10.86
C ALA A 14 4.68 -5.90 -9.44
N ALA A 15 4.74 -6.87 -8.52
CA ALA A 15 4.35 -6.68 -7.12
C ALA A 15 5.21 -5.60 -6.44
N GLY A 16 6.54 -5.58 -6.68
CA GLY A 16 7.41 -4.53 -6.18
C GLY A 16 7.06 -3.13 -6.69
N LYS A 17 6.66 -2.99 -7.97
CA LYS A 17 6.15 -1.73 -8.52
C LYS A 17 4.84 -1.31 -7.85
N MET A 18 3.93 -2.25 -7.57
CA MET A 18 2.67 -1.98 -6.86
C MET A 18 2.93 -1.44 -5.45
N VAL A 19 3.84 -2.07 -4.69
CA VAL A 19 4.23 -1.60 -3.34
C VAL A 19 4.79 -0.19 -3.40
N ARG A 20 5.72 0.08 -4.33
CA ARG A 20 6.28 1.42 -4.53
C ARG A 20 5.19 2.45 -4.82
N GLN A 21 4.26 2.13 -5.71
CA GLN A 21 3.18 3.04 -6.08
C GLN A 21 2.22 3.30 -4.92
N ALA A 22 1.85 2.27 -4.16
CA ALA A 22 1.01 2.40 -2.97
C ALA A 22 1.69 3.28 -1.88
N GLN A 23 3.01 3.14 -1.71
CA GLN A 23 3.76 3.98 -0.77
C GLN A 23 3.73 5.47 -1.17
N ILE A 24 3.88 5.76 -2.46
CA ILE A 24 3.75 7.13 -2.99
C ILE A 24 2.34 7.67 -2.73
N GLN A 25 1.31 6.85 -2.92
CA GLN A 25 -0.09 7.23 -2.65
C GLN A 25 -0.31 7.59 -1.18
N ILE A 26 0.22 6.79 -0.24
CA ILE A 26 0.11 7.11 1.20
C ILE A 26 0.73 8.46 1.49
N HIS A 27 1.97 8.70 1.07
CA HIS A 27 2.64 9.96 1.38
C HIS A 27 1.95 11.16 0.73
N THR A 28 1.39 10.97 -0.46
CA THR A 28 0.59 12.00 -1.14
C THR A 28 -0.69 12.30 -0.37
N ALA A 29 -1.39 11.27 0.11
CA ALA A 29 -2.60 11.41 0.91
C ALA A 29 -2.31 12.04 2.28
N GLU A 30 -1.21 11.67 2.95
CA GLU A 30 -0.79 12.28 4.22
C GLU A 30 -0.48 13.77 4.05
N ALA A 31 0.26 14.13 2.99
CA ALA A 31 0.56 15.52 2.68
C ALA A 31 -0.73 16.32 2.36
N THR A 32 -1.67 15.70 1.65
CA THR A 32 -2.96 16.31 1.32
C THR A 32 -3.81 16.52 2.56
N LEU A 33 -3.95 15.53 3.43
CA LEU A 33 -4.67 15.65 4.70
C LEU A 33 -4.10 16.78 5.58
N LYS A 34 -2.77 16.83 5.73
CA LYS A 34 -2.12 17.90 6.51
C LYS A 34 -2.40 19.28 5.92
N ARG A 35 -2.40 19.39 4.59
CA ARG A 35 -2.73 20.63 3.87
C ARG A 35 -4.18 21.05 4.10
N GLU A 36 -5.13 20.13 3.95
CA GLU A 36 -6.55 20.39 4.17
C GLU A 36 -6.83 20.85 5.61
N ILE A 37 -6.26 20.17 6.60
CA ILE A 37 -6.39 20.59 8.00
C ILE A 37 -5.83 22.01 8.19
N ALA A 38 -4.66 22.32 7.63
CA ALA A 38 -4.06 23.64 7.74
C ALA A 38 -4.95 24.73 7.10
N ILE A 39 -5.49 24.47 5.90
CA ILE A 39 -6.41 25.38 5.21
C ILE A 39 -7.65 25.64 6.08
N GLN A 40 -8.27 24.59 6.62
CA GLN A 40 -9.48 24.73 7.42
C GLN A 40 -9.23 25.44 8.75
N LYS A 41 -8.05 25.24 9.37
CA LYS A 41 -7.66 26.01 10.56
C LYS A 41 -7.46 27.50 10.28
N VAL A 42 -6.88 27.84 9.13
CA VAL A 42 -6.75 29.25 8.71
C VAL A 42 -8.12 29.87 8.48
N ILE A 43 -9.04 29.16 7.81
CA ILE A 43 -10.42 29.60 7.63
C ILE A 43 -11.12 29.79 8.98
N ALA A 44 -10.96 28.84 9.91
CA ALA A 44 -11.52 28.95 11.26
C ALA A 44 -11.01 30.19 12.01
N SER A 45 -9.71 30.48 11.95
CA SER A 45 -9.08 31.64 12.61
C SER A 45 -9.54 32.97 12.01
N GLU A 46 -9.43 33.11 10.68
CA GLU A 46 -9.54 34.39 9.99
C GLU A 46 -10.99 34.73 9.64
N GLN A 47 -11.78 33.74 9.22
CA GLN A 47 -13.14 33.98 8.71
C GLN A 47 -14.22 33.71 9.76
N ARG A 48 -13.97 32.78 10.69
CA ARG A 48 -14.92 32.40 11.74
C ARG A 48 -14.56 32.93 13.13
N ASN A 49 -13.43 33.63 13.25
CA ASN A 49 -12.92 34.19 14.51
C ASN A 49 -12.75 33.17 15.65
N LEU A 50 -12.52 31.89 15.33
CA LEU A 50 -12.23 30.86 16.32
C LEU A 50 -10.75 30.99 16.75
N LYS A 51 -10.51 31.59 17.92
CA LYS A 51 -9.16 31.96 18.38
C LYS A 51 -8.41 30.86 19.13
N SER A 52 -9.10 29.81 19.59
CA SER A 52 -8.45 28.68 20.27
C SER A 52 -8.16 27.55 19.29
N ASN A 53 -7.02 26.88 19.47
CA ASN A 53 -6.65 25.71 18.67
C ASN A 53 -7.73 24.63 18.73
N ALA A 54 -8.31 24.37 19.91
CA ALA A 54 -9.37 23.38 20.08
C ALA A 54 -10.62 23.69 19.22
N ALA A 55 -11.01 24.96 19.12
CA ALA A 55 -12.14 25.36 18.27
C ALA A 55 -11.80 25.24 16.78
N GLN A 56 -10.56 25.53 16.39
CA GLN A 56 -10.09 25.37 15.01
C GLN A 56 -9.96 23.90 14.59
N ASP A 57 -9.45 23.05 15.48
CA ASP A 57 -9.38 21.60 15.30
C ASP A 57 -10.77 21.01 15.10
N ARG A 58 -11.72 21.37 15.98
CA ARG A 58 -13.11 20.95 15.86
C ARG A 58 -13.74 21.41 14.55
N TRP A 59 -13.51 22.67 14.17
CA TRP A 59 -14.00 23.19 12.89
C TRP A 59 -13.47 22.37 11.72
N ALA A 60 -12.15 22.13 11.68
CA ALA A 60 -11.50 21.37 10.62
C ALA A 60 -12.02 19.92 10.56
N ASP A 61 -12.21 19.28 11.71
CA ASP A 61 -12.74 17.91 11.81
C ASP A 61 -14.18 17.76 11.29
N GLU A 62 -14.98 18.83 11.41
CA GLU A 62 -16.36 18.89 10.90
C GLU A 62 -16.42 19.17 9.38
N GLN A 63 -15.30 19.51 8.74
CA GLN A 63 -15.27 19.78 7.29
C GLN A 63 -15.24 18.52 6.46
N GLU A 64 -16.09 18.48 5.43
CA GLU A 64 -16.15 17.38 4.47
C GLU A 64 -14.82 17.17 3.74
N SER A 65 -14.06 18.23 3.43
CA SER A 65 -12.76 18.10 2.76
C SER A 65 -11.73 17.35 3.61
N VAL A 66 -11.72 17.58 4.92
CA VAL A 66 -10.84 16.87 5.87
C VAL A 66 -11.32 15.45 6.07
N PHE A 67 -12.63 15.22 6.17
CA PHE A 67 -13.21 13.88 6.24
C PHE A 67 -12.81 13.04 5.01
N ASN A 68 -13.02 13.56 3.80
CA ASN A 68 -12.66 12.87 2.56
C ASN A 68 -11.16 12.59 2.48
N ALA A 69 -10.30 13.57 2.84
CA ALA A 69 -8.86 13.37 2.87
C ALA A 69 -8.41 12.28 3.88
N ARG A 70 -9.14 12.08 4.99
CA ARG A 70 -8.89 10.97 5.93
C ARG A 70 -9.28 9.62 5.32
N ILE A 71 -10.42 9.56 4.62
CA ILE A 71 -10.85 8.35 3.91
C ILE A 71 -9.83 7.99 2.83
N ASP A 72 -9.37 8.95 2.03
CA ASP A 72 -8.36 8.73 1.00
C ASP A 72 -7.04 8.19 1.57
N LEU A 73 -6.61 8.72 2.72
CA LEU A 73 -5.45 8.18 3.43
C LEU A 73 -5.68 6.74 3.90
N GLY A 74 -6.88 6.44 4.41
CA GLY A 74 -7.28 5.08 4.78
C GLY A 74 -7.23 4.11 3.60
N VAL A 75 -7.79 4.52 2.46
CA VAL A 75 -7.76 3.74 1.20
C VAL A 75 -6.32 3.52 0.74
N ALA A 76 -5.48 4.55 0.75
CA ALA A 76 -4.08 4.43 0.36
C ALA A 76 -3.30 3.44 1.25
N LYS A 77 -3.57 3.44 2.57
CA LYS A 77 -3.00 2.45 3.50
C LYS A 77 -3.49 1.04 3.19
N GLY A 78 -4.78 0.87 2.92
CA GLY A 78 -5.35 -0.41 2.50
C GLY A 78 -4.70 -0.94 1.22
N ASN A 79 -4.46 -0.07 0.24
CA ASN A 79 -3.79 -0.43 -1.02
C ASN A 79 -2.35 -0.92 -0.80
N LEU A 80 -1.61 -0.35 0.15
CA LEU A 80 -0.27 -0.83 0.48
C LEU A 80 -0.30 -2.23 1.08
N GLU A 81 -1.22 -2.50 2.00
CA GLU A 81 -1.36 -3.84 2.59
C GLU A 81 -1.79 -4.86 1.53
N ALA A 82 -2.70 -4.50 0.62
CA ALA A 82 -3.05 -5.34 -0.52
C ALA A 82 -1.82 -5.64 -1.39
N ALA A 83 -1.02 -4.64 -1.73
CA ALA A 83 0.21 -4.84 -2.51
C ALA A 83 1.25 -5.72 -1.78
N ARG A 84 1.33 -5.66 -0.45
CA ARG A 84 2.18 -6.54 0.35
C ARG A 84 1.68 -7.99 0.33
N CYS A 85 0.37 -8.20 0.41
CA CYS A 85 -0.23 -9.53 0.26
C CYS A 85 0.10 -10.14 -1.11
N GLU A 86 0.10 -9.36 -2.19
CA GLU A 86 0.52 -9.83 -3.51
C GLU A 86 1.99 -10.28 -3.54
N VAL A 87 2.89 -9.52 -2.91
CA VAL A 87 4.30 -9.95 -2.76
C VAL A 87 4.39 -11.28 -2.02
N MET A 88 3.66 -11.43 -0.92
CA MET A 88 3.63 -12.67 -0.14
C MET A 88 3.06 -13.85 -0.95
N ALA A 89 2.06 -13.62 -1.80
CA ALA A 89 1.50 -14.63 -2.68
C ALA A 89 2.53 -15.12 -3.70
N VAL A 90 3.25 -14.19 -4.36
CA VAL A 90 4.33 -14.53 -5.31
C VAL A 90 5.46 -15.31 -4.61
N GLU A 91 5.82 -14.93 -3.38
CA GLU A 91 6.81 -15.68 -2.60
C GLU A 91 6.35 -17.09 -2.22
N ALA A 92 5.07 -17.26 -1.90
CA ALA A 92 4.49 -18.56 -1.60
C ALA A 92 4.50 -19.47 -2.85
N GLU A 93 4.13 -18.94 -4.02
CA GLU A 93 4.22 -19.65 -5.30
C GLU A 93 5.66 -20.08 -5.61
N PHE A 94 6.63 -19.21 -5.34
CA PHE A 94 8.05 -19.52 -5.53
C PHE A 94 8.48 -20.72 -4.68
N LYS A 95 8.12 -20.72 -3.40
CA LYS A 95 8.44 -21.81 -2.47
C LYS A 95 7.82 -23.13 -2.92
N ILE A 96 6.54 -23.12 -3.34
CA ILE A 96 5.86 -24.30 -3.89
C ILE A 96 6.60 -24.83 -5.13
N TRP A 97 7.00 -23.93 -6.03
CA TRP A 97 7.77 -24.31 -7.21
C TRP A 97 9.12 -24.92 -6.84
N GLN A 98 9.87 -24.33 -5.90
CA GLN A 98 11.15 -24.85 -5.44
C GLN A 98 11.02 -26.27 -4.86
N SER A 99 10.01 -26.52 -4.03
CA SER A 99 9.75 -27.86 -3.47
C SER A 99 9.46 -28.88 -4.57
N LYS A 100 8.57 -28.56 -5.52
CA LYS A 100 8.27 -29.45 -6.66
C LYS A 100 9.51 -29.77 -7.50
N GLN A 101 10.43 -28.81 -7.69
CA GLN A 101 11.69 -29.09 -8.39
C GLN A 101 12.62 -29.99 -7.58
N ALA A 102 12.61 -29.89 -6.24
CA ALA A 102 13.38 -30.77 -5.38
C ALA A 102 12.86 -32.22 -5.44
N ASP A 103 11.54 -32.40 -5.38
CA ASP A 103 10.88 -33.71 -5.49
C ASP A 103 11.20 -34.38 -6.84
N LEU A 104 11.07 -33.64 -7.95
CA LEU A 104 11.42 -34.15 -9.29
C LEU A 104 12.90 -34.56 -9.39
N ARG A 105 13.81 -33.82 -8.75
CA ARG A 105 15.24 -34.18 -8.69
C ARG A 105 15.47 -35.44 -7.85
N PHE A 106 14.67 -35.64 -6.81
CA PHE A 106 14.74 -36.82 -5.96
C PHE A 106 14.20 -38.05 -6.68
N GLU A 107 13.01 -37.97 -7.27
CA GLU A 107 12.41 -39.06 -8.07
C GLU A 107 13.33 -39.51 -9.20
N ARG A 108 13.93 -38.56 -9.93
CA ARG A 108 14.87 -38.88 -11.03
C ARG A 108 16.15 -39.58 -10.53
N ARG A 109 16.53 -39.38 -9.27
CA ARG A 109 17.67 -40.07 -8.64
C ARG A 109 17.32 -41.49 -8.19
N VAL A 110 16.09 -41.68 -7.73
CA VAL A 110 15.61 -42.96 -7.17
C VAL A 110 15.17 -43.93 -8.26
N TYR A 111 14.46 -43.44 -9.29
CA TYR A 111 13.85 -44.27 -10.33
C TYR A 111 14.49 -44.13 -11.72
N GLY A 112 15.43 -43.18 -11.89
CA GLY A 112 16.14 -42.96 -13.16
C GLY A 112 17.50 -43.66 -13.26
N GLY A 113 17.80 -44.57 -12.35
CA GLY A 113 18.96 -45.48 -12.38
C GLY A 113 18.62 -46.82 -13.00
#